data_AF-A0A8X8GQK0-F1
#
_entry.id   AF-A0A8X8GQK0-F1
#
_cell.length_a   1.000
_cell.length_b   1.000
_cell.length_c   1.000
_cell.angle_alpha   90.00
_cell.angle_beta   90.00
_cell.angle_gamma   90.00
#
_symmetry.space_group_name_H-M   'P 1'
#
loop_
_entity.id
_entity.type
_entity.pdbx_description
1 polymer ?
#
loop_
_entity_poly.entity_id
_entity_poly.type
_entity_poly.pdbx_seq_one_letter_code
_entity_poly.pdbx_strand_id
1 'polypeptide(L)'
;MRISELKRNDVIRIFEWGRHKNILAIVDEPGGTNKEKGIYFWAKVETEDGKKIEIDDSWFFEKVDEPFSRKVDMQEEQDMVHEPPHYQFSKFSARMIIELVGKTYKSASVFYHVGNALKYLMRAPRKNGLQDLKKAKQSVEFAIENWEAEENGI
;
A
#
# COMPACT_ATOMS: atom_id res chain seq x y z
N MET A 1 -23.42 -19.54 21.25
CA MET A 1 -23.66 -18.09 21.25
C MET A 1 -24.59 -17.74 20.10
N ARG A 2 -25.40 -16.69 20.21
CA ARG A 2 -26.30 -16.23 19.14
C ARG A 2 -25.89 -14.85 18.64
N ILE A 3 -26.22 -14.52 17.38
CA ILE A 3 -26.00 -13.18 16.83
C ILE A 3 -26.75 -12.11 17.63
N SER A 4 -27.94 -12.45 18.15
CA SER A 4 -28.74 -11.55 18.99
C SER A 4 -28.05 -11.14 20.30
N GLU A 5 -26.98 -11.84 20.71
CA GLU A 5 -26.20 -11.55 21.92
C GLU A 5 -24.98 -10.64 21.63
N LEU A 6 -24.65 -10.42 20.36
CA LEU A 6 -23.50 -9.61 19.95
C LEU A 6 -23.79 -8.11 20.08
N LYS A 7 -22.76 -7.38 20.50
CA LYS A 7 -22.75 -5.92 20.53
C LYS A 7 -21.68 -5.37 19.59
N ARG A 8 -21.86 -4.13 19.15
CA ARG A 8 -20.83 -3.40 18.42
C ARG A 8 -19.52 -3.41 19.21
N ASN A 9 -18.41 -3.68 18.52
CA ASN A 9 -17.06 -3.89 19.03
C ASN A 9 -16.81 -5.19 19.81
N ASP A 10 -17.76 -6.13 19.86
CA ASP A 10 -17.44 -7.47 20.32
C ASP A 10 -16.45 -8.14 19.35
N VAL A 11 -15.46 -8.84 19.90
CA VAL A 11 -14.52 -9.65 19.11
C VAL A 11 -15.03 -11.08 19.07
N ILE A 12 -15.07 -11.64 17.87
CA ILE A 12 -15.49 -13.02 17.64
C ILE A 12 -14.41 -13.77 16.88
N ARG A 13 -14.33 -15.06 17.14
CA ARG A 13 -13.56 -16.01 16.34
C ARG A 13 -14.50 -16.78 15.45
N ILE A 14 -14.27 -16.74 14.14
CA ILE A 14 -15.04 -17.46 13.13
C ILE A 14 -14.24 -18.69 12.70
N PHE A 15 -14.89 -19.85 12.64
CA PHE A 15 -14.29 -21.14 12.26
C PHE A 15 -14.68 -21.54 10.84
N GLU A 16 -13.70 -21.88 10.00
CA GLU A 16 -13.97 -22.50 8.70
C GLU A 16 -14.26 -23.99 8.85
N TRP A 17 -15.30 -24.50 8.17
CA TRP A 17 -15.59 -25.93 8.13
C TRP A 17 -14.43 -26.72 7.50
N GLY A 18 -13.94 -27.73 8.23
CA GLY A 18 -12.98 -28.71 7.70
C GLY A 18 -11.50 -28.30 7.74
N ARG A 19 -11.15 -27.14 8.29
CA ARG A 19 -9.75 -26.74 8.51
C ARG A 19 -9.58 -26.27 9.96
N HIS A 20 -8.44 -26.58 10.59
CA HIS A 20 -8.02 -25.98 11.87
C HIS A 20 -7.64 -24.49 11.72
N LYS A 21 -8.39 -23.74 10.89
CA LYS A 21 -8.18 -22.32 10.66
C LYS A 21 -9.37 -21.58 11.23
N ASN A 22 -9.05 -20.59 12.05
CA ASN A 22 -9.99 -19.61 12.53
C ASN A 22 -9.47 -18.22 12.17
N ILE A 23 -10.38 -17.25 12.13
CA ILE A 23 -10.09 -15.86 11.85
C ILE A 23 -10.76 -15.00 12.91
N LEU A 24 -10.06 -13.99 13.42
CA LEU A 24 -10.66 -13.01 14.29
C LEU A 24 -11.46 -11.99 13.47
N ALA A 25 -12.59 -11.56 14.01
CA ALA A 25 -13.39 -10.48 13.45
C ALA A 25 -13.97 -9.60 14.55
N ILE A 26 -14.17 -8.32 14.26
CA ILE A 26 -14.84 -7.37 15.13
C ILE A 26 -16.24 -7.07 14.61
N VAL A 27 -17.21 -6.99 15.51
CA VAL A 27 -18.59 -6.66 15.18
C VAL A 27 -18.72 -5.16 14.91
N ASP A 28 -19.04 -4.79 13.68
CA ASP A 28 -19.30 -3.41 13.29
C ASP A 28 -20.75 -3.00 13.59
N GLU A 29 -21.70 -3.85 13.21
CA GLU A 29 -23.13 -3.58 13.28
C GLU A 29 -23.93 -4.87 13.46
N PRO A 30 -24.52 -5.13 14.65
CA PRO A 30 -25.52 -6.19 14.82
C PRO A 30 -26.92 -5.67 14.43
N GLY A 31 -27.75 -6.54 13.87
CA GLY A 31 -29.08 -6.18 13.40
C GLY A 31 -30.08 -7.33 13.38
N GLY A 32 -31.34 -6.99 13.11
CA GLY A 32 -32.44 -7.93 13.00
C GLY A 32 -33.46 -7.46 11.98
N THR A 33 -34.01 -8.39 11.20
CA THR A 33 -35.03 -8.12 10.19
C THR A 33 -36.23 -9.04 10.39
N ASN A 34 -37.44 -8.46 10.42
CA ASN A 34 -38.68 -9.24 10.48
C ASN A 34 -38.87 -10.03 9.16
N LYS A 35 -38.91 -11.35 9.25
CA LYS A 35 -39.30 -12.25 8.17
C LYS A 35 -40.60 -12.96 8.55
N GLU A 36 -41.28 -13.58 7.58
CA GLU A 36 -42.54 -14.30 7.81
C GLU A 36 -42.46 -15.37 8.91
N LYS A 37 -41.27 -15.95 9.12
CA LYS A 37 -41.02 -17.00 10.12
C LYS A 37 -40.43 -16.47 11.44
N GLY A 38 -40.39 -15.15 11.65
CA GLY A 38 -39.81 -14.51 12.83
C GLY A 38 -38.65 -13.57 12.49
N ILE A 39 -37.94 -13.13 13.53
CA ILE A 39 -36.82 -12.19 13.40
C ILE A 39 -35.57 -12.95 12.94
N TYR A 40 -34.98 -12.51 11.83
CA TYR A 40 -33.67 -12.97 11.35
C TYR A 40 -32.59 -12.02 11.87
N PHE A 41 -31.68 -12.54 12.68
CA PHE A 41 -30.54 -11.79 13.22
C PHE A 41 -29.32 -11.93 12.33
N TRP A 42 -28.62 -10.82 12.10
CA TRP A 42 -27.39 -10.74 11.32
C TRP A 42 -26.39 -9.81 12.00
N ALA A 43 -25.11 -9.96 11.69
CA ALA A 43 -24.08 -9.02 12.11
C ALA A 43 -23.10 -8.76 10.96
N LYS A 44 -22.82 -7.48 10.69
CA LYS A 44 -21.68 -7.08 9.86
C LYS A 44 -20.43 -7.10 10.72
N VAL A 45 -19.41 -7.80 10.24
CA VAL A 45 -18.14 -7.97 10.93
C VAL A 45 -16.98 -7.66 10.00
N GLU A 46 -15.91 -7.10 10.55
CA GLU A 46 -14.64 -6.84 9.87
C GLU A 46 -13.62 -7.87 10.34
N THR A 47 -13.10 -8.69 9.45
CA THR A 47 -12.08 -9.69 9.79
C THR A 47 -10.72 -9.03 10.02
N GLU A 48 -9.78 -9.73 10.67
CA GLU A 48 -8.40 -9.26 10.84
C GLU A 48 -7.64 -9.02 9.52
N ASP A 49 -8.19 -9.50 8.40
CA ASP A 49 -7.71 -9.23 7.04
C ASP A 49 -8.33 -7.98 6.40
N GLY A 50 -9.15 -7.22 7.12
CA GLY A 50 -9.84 -6.02 6.63
C GLY A 50 -11.07 -6.32 5.77
N LYS A 51 -11.50 -7.58 5.67
CA LYS A 51 -12.68 -7.94 4.88
C LYS A 51 -13.95 -7.71 5.70
N LYS A 52 -14.92 -7.00 5.12
CA LYS A 52 -16.25 -6.83 5.69
C LYS A 52 -17.19 -7.92 5.17
N ILE A 53 -17.74 -8.70 6.09
CA ILE A 53 -18.67 -9.80 5.78
C ILE A 53 -19.92 -9.69 6.67
N GLU A 54 -21.03 -10.24 6.20
CA GLU A 54 -22.25 -10.40 6.99
C GLU A 54 -22.36 -11.86 7.44
N ILE A 55 -22.58 -12.07 8.72
CA ILE A 55 -22.74 -13.40 9.32
C ILE A 55 -24.10 -13.50 10.01
N ASP A 56 -24.60 -14.73 10.13
CA ASP A 56 -25.82 -15.06 10.85
C ASP A 56 -25.61 -16.29 11.76
N ASP A 57 -26.69 -16.75 12.41
CA ASP A 57 -26.66 -17.90 13.33
C ASP A 57 -26.28 -19.25 12.64
N SER A 58 -26.17 -19.31 11.31
CA SER A 58 -25.67 -20.51 10.61
C SER A 58 -24.15 -20.62 10.59
N TRP A 59 -23.44 -19.53 10.94
CA TRP A 59 -21.98 -19.50 11.02
C TRP A 59 -21.47 -20.08 12.34
N PHE A 60 -20.27 -20.68 12.29
CA PHE A 60 -19.61 -21.23 13.47
C PHE A 60 -18.69 -20.16 14.05
N PHE A 61 -19.08 -19.57 15.17
CA PHE A 61 -18.30 -18.54 15.84
C PHE A 61 -18.44 -18.61 17.36
N GLU A 62 -17.48 -18.01 18.05
CA GLU A 62 -17.49 -17.77 19.50
C GLU A 62 -17.06 -16.33 19.79
N LYS A 63 -17.61 -15.72 20.84
CA LYS A 63 -17.08 -14.45 21.36
C LYS A 63 -15.85 -14.71 22.19
N VAL A 64 -14.83 -13.88 21.97
CA VAL A 64 -13.54 -13.95 22.64
C VAL A 64 -13.19 -12.58 23.21
N ASP A 65 -12.31 -12.56 24.22
CA ASP A 65 -11.73 -11.32 24.78
C ASP A 65 -10.28 -11.14 24.30
N GLU A 66 -10.07 -11.42 23.01
CA GLU A 66 -8.76 -11.31 22.37
C GLU A 66 -8.55 -9.91 21.79
N PRO A 67 -7.33 -9.34 21.91
CA PRO A 67 -7.05 -8.03 21.35
C PRO A 67 -7.22 -8.06 19.82
N PHE A 68 -8.09 -7.20 19.31
CA PHE A 68 -8.33 -7.06 17.88
C PHE A 68 -7.67 -5.78 17.35
N SER A 69 -6.73 -5.92 16.41
CA SER A 69 -6.13 -4.78 15.71
C SER A 69 -6.73 -4.68 14.32
N ARG A 70 -7.45 -3.60 14.03
CA ARG A 70 -7.89 -3.30 12.66
C ARG A 70 -6.67 -3.10 11.79
N LYS A 71 -6.58 -3.85 10.68
CA LYS A 71 -5.71 -3.44 9.56
C LYS A 71 -6.34 -2.18 9.00
N VAL A 72 -5.82 -1.02 9.41
CA VAL A 72 -6.15 0.24 8.76
C VAL A 72 -5.57 0.12 7.35
N ASP A 73 -6.40 -0.27 6.38
CA ASP A 73 -6.08 -0.06 4.97
C ASP A 73 -6.06 1.46 4.81
N MET A 74 -4.87 2.02 4.98
CA MET A 74 -4.55 3.38 4.57
C MET A 74 -4.63 3.39 3.06
N GLN A 75 -5.85 3.39 2.51
CA GLN A 75 -6.12 4.07 1.24
C GLN A 75 -5.94 5.57 1.53
N GLU A 76 -4.71 5.98 1.82
CA GLU A 76 -4.31 7.34 1.57
C GLU A 76 -4.60 7.57 0.10
N GLU A 77 -5.44 8.56 -0.21
CA GLU A 77 -5.44 9.16 -1.53
C GLU A 77 -4.00 9.54 -1.82
N GLN A 78 -3.31 8.67 -2.55
CA GLN A 78 -1.88 8.77 -2.68
C GLN A 78 -1.61 10.08 -3.41
N ASP A 79 -0.93 11.01 -2.73
CA ASP A 79 -0.63 12.29 -3.30
C ASP A 79 0.35 12.07 -4.46
N MET A 80 -0.21 11.93 -5.66
CA MET A 80 0.56 11.67 -6.87
C MET A 80 1.44 12.86 -7.26
N VAL A 81 1.23 14.03 -6.64
CA VAL A 81 2.01 15.24 -6.86
C VAL A 81 3.18 15.30 -5.89
N HIS A 82 2.94 15.14 -4.59
CA HIS A 82 3.95 15.34 -3.55
C HIS A 82 4.68 14.05 -3.15
N GLU A 83 4.00 12.90 -3.14
CA GLU A 83 4.58 11.60 -2.72
C GLU A 83 4.22 10.41 -3.64
N PRO A 84 4.45 10.52 -4.96
CA PRO A 84 4.18 9.42 -5.88
C PRO A 84 4.95 8.14 -5.50
N PRO A 85 4.29 6.98 -5.37
CA PRO A 85 4.91 5.72 -4.90
C PRO A 85 6.04 5.21 -5.78
N HIS A 86 6.02 5.53 -7.07
CA HIS A 86 7.07 5.13 -8.01
C HIS A 86 8.40 5.90 -7.80
N TYR A 87 8.41 6.87 -6.90
CA TYR A 87 9.60 7.60 -6.46
C TYR A 87 9.98 7.33 -4.98
N GLN A 88 9.30 6.40 -4.29
CA GLN A 88 9.56 6.08 -2.89
C GLN A 88 10.30 4.75 -2.71
N PHE A 89 11.44 4.75 -2.02
CA PHE A 89 12.33 3.60 -1.80
C PHE A 89 12.51 3.35 -0.30
N SER A 90 11.49 2.75 0.33
CA SER A 90 11.46 2.57 1.79
C SER A 90 11.68 3.92 2.49
N LYS A 91 12.75 4.08 3.26
CA LYS A 91 13.10 5.33 3.96
C LYS A 91 13.69 6.43 3.07
N PHE A 92 13.91 6.17 1.78
CA PHE A 92 14.53 7.13 0.85
C PHE A 92 13.54 7.55 -0.24
N SER A 93 13.58 8.81 -0.65
CA SER A 93 12.87 9.26 -1.85
C SER A 93 13.83 9.45 -3.02
N ALA A 94 13.33 9.37 -4.25
CA ALA A 94 14.10 9.66 -5.45
C ALA A 94 14.71 11.06 -5.41
N ARG A 95 13.98 12.05 -4.87
CA ARG A 95 14.47 13.41 -4.64
C ARG A 95 15.70 13.41 -3.73
N MET A 96 15.63 12.71 -2.59
CA MET A 96 16.74 12.62 -1.64
C MET A 96 17.98 11.98 -2.28
N ILE A 97 17.81 10.89 -3.03
CA ILE A 97 18.91 10.23 -3.75
C ILE A 97 19.54 11.18 -4.77
N ILE A 98 18.72 11.86 -5.59
CA ILE A 98 19.19 12.81 -6.60
C ILE A 98 19.92 14.00 -5.94
N GLU A 99 19.40 14.55 -4.85
CA GLU A 99 20.05 15.65 -4.12
C GLU A 99 21.40 15.23 -3.51
N LEU A 100 21.49 14.01 -2.94
CA LEU A 100 22.74 13.49 -2.38
C LEU A 100 23.81 13.26 -3.45
N VAL A 101 23.43 12.68 -4.59
CA VAL A 101 24.35 12.52 -5.73
C VAL A 101 24.73 13.88 -6.29
N GLY A 102 23.79 14.83 -6.41
CA GLY A 102 24.09 16.16 -6.94
C GLY A 102 25.16 16.92 -6.17
N LYS A 103 25.25 16.73 -4.85
CA LYS A 103 26.31 17.31 -4.02
C LYS A 103 27.71 16.81 -4.36
N THR A 104 27.85 15.71 -5.11
CA THR A 104 29.16 15.18 -5.53
C THR A 104 29.63 15.73 -6.86
N TYR A 105 28.77 16.43 -7.61
CA TYR A 105 29.09 17.00 -8.92
C TYR A 105 29.40 18.49 -8.77
N LYS A 106 30.49 18.95 -9.41
CA LYS A 106 30.83 20.38 -9.48
C LYS A 106 30.09 21.09 -10.61
N SER A 107 29.82 20.38 -11.70
CA SER A 107 29.13 20.90 -12.87
C SER A 107 27.62 20.68 -12.78
N ALA A 108 26.87 21.78 -12.95
CA ALA A 108 25.42 21.75 -12.98
C ALA A 108 24.86 21.14 -14.28
N SER A 109 25.51 21.37 -15.42
CA SER A 109 25.12 20.83 -16.74
C SER A 109 25.29 19.32 -16.77
N VAL A 110 26.44 18.81 -16.33
CA VAL A 110 26.66 17.37 -16.15
C VAL A 110 25.63 16.79 -15.19
N PHE A 111 25.46 17.40 -14.01
CA PHE A 111 24.55 16.87 -13.00
C PHE A 111 23.09 16.84 -13.48
N TYR A 112 22.64 17.83 -14.24
CA TYR A 112 21.29 17.86 -14.80
C TYR A 112 20.96 16.56 -15.56
N HIS A 113 21.90 16.08 -16.36
CA HIS A 113 21.75 14.86 -17.14
C HIS A 113 21.91 13.59 -16.29
N VAL A 114 22.83 13.58 -15.32
CA VAL A 114 22.96 12.49 -14.34
C VAL A 114 21.70 12.32 -13.49
N GLY A 115 21.13 13.42 -12.99
CA GLY A 115 19.89 13.43 -12.21
C GLY A 115 18.72 12.88 -13.02
N ASN A 116 18.63 13.20 -14.30
CA ASN A 116 17.64 12.62 -15.21
C ASN A 116 17.85 11.11 -15.41
N ALA A 117 19.10 10.66 -15.58
CA ALA A 117 19.41 9.24 -15.68
C ALA A 117 18.97 8.48 -14.42
N LEU A 118 19.33 8.97 -13.23
CA LEU A 118 18.92 8.39 -11.94
C LEU A 118 17.40 8.34 -11.81
N LYS A 119 16.71 9.42 -12.16
CA LYS A 119 15.24 9.49 -12.16
C LYS A 119 14.62 8.37 -12.99
N TYR A 120 15.15 8.12 -14.19
CA TYR A 120 14.62 7.09 -15.08
C TYR A 120 14.97 5.67 -14.63
N LEU A 121 16.19 5.43 -14.11
CA LEU A 121 16.59 4.14 -13.55
C LEU A 121 15.69 3.73 -12.38
N MET A 122 15.45 4.67 -11.46
CA MET A 122 14.55 4.47 -10.31
C MET A 122 13.10 4.21 -10.74
N ARG A 123 12.65 4.85 -11.81
CA ARG A 123 11.27 4.76 -12.31
C ARG A 123 11.00 3.50 -13.15
N ALA A 124 12.02 2.96 -13.82
CA ALA A 124 11.89 1.83 -14.74
C ALA A 124 11.14 0.61 -14.15
N PRO A 125 11.47 0.07 -12.95
CA PRO A 125 10.77 -1.11 -12.42
C PRO A 125 9.31 -0.85 -11.99
N ARG A 126 8.85 0.41 -12.00
CA ARG A 126 7.56 0.81 -11.42
C ARG A 126 6.63 1.59 -12.36
N LYS A 127 7.11 1.99 -13.55
CA LYS A 127 6.29 2.75 -14.51
C LYS A 127 6.42 2.26 -15.95
N ASN A 128 7.51 2.59 -16.65
CA ASN A 128 7.59 2.37 -18.10
C ASN A 128 8.66 1.35 -18.53
N GLY A 129 9.27 0.61 -17.61
CA GLY A 129 10.22 -0.47 -17.92
C GLY A 129 11.32 -0.07 -18.90
N LEU A 130 11.40 -0.80 -20.01
CA LEU A 130 12.41 -0.61 -21.07
C LEU A 130 12.45 0.81 -21.64
N GLN A 131 11.32 1.51 -21.72
CA GLN A 131 11.31 2.88 -22.24
C GLN A 131 12.10 3.82 -21.32
N ASP A 132 11.98 3.66 -20.01
CA ASP A 132 12.73 4.46 -19.05
C ASP A 132 14.22 4.08 -19.04
N LEU A 133 14.55 2.80 -19.25
CA LEU A 133 15.95 2.39 -19.44
C LEU A 133 16.59 3.06 -20.67
N LYS A 134 15.85 3.17 -21.79
CA LYS A 134 16.33 3.89 -22.99
C LYS A 134 16.52 5.39 -22.71
N LYS A 135 15.61 6.03 -21.97
CA LYS A 135 15.74 7.44 -21.56
C LYS A 135 16.91 7.66 -20.61
N ALA A 136 17.15 6.72 -19.69
CA ALA A 136 18.30 6.75 -18.80
C ALA A 136 19.60 6.70 -19.61
N LYS A 137 19.69 5.77 -20.57
CA LYS A 137 20.84 5.67 -21.48
C LYS A 137 21.13 7.00 -22.20
N GLN A 138 20.12 7.59 -22.83
CA GLN A 138 20.29 8.88 -23.52
C GLN A 138 20.70 10.01 -22.57
N SER A 139 20.18 10.01 -21.35
CA SER A 139 20.57 11.01 -20.34
C SER A 139 22.04 10.83 -19.94
N VAL A 140 22.56 9.60 -19.87
CA VAL A 140 23.98 9.34 -19.63
C VAL A 140 24.84 9.82 -20.80
N GLU A 141 24.41 9.61 -22.05
CA GLU A 141 25.11 10.12 -23.24
C GLU A 141 25.29 11.64 -23.18
N PHE A 142 24.22 12.39 -22.87
CA PHE A 142 24.32 13.85 -22.70
C PHE A 142 25.21 14.26 -21.50
N ALA A 143 25.22 13.49 -20.41
CA ALA A 143 26.10 13.77 -19.28
C ALA A 143 27.57 13.63 -19.67
N ILE A 144 27.89 12.61 -20.47
CA ILE A 144 29.24 12.37 -20.99
C ILE A 144 29.65 13.51 -21.93
N GLU A 145 28.80 13.89 -22.88
CA GLU A 145 29.07 15.00 -23.81
C GLU A 145 29.40 16.31 -23.07
N ASN A 146 28.61 16.66 -22.03
CA ASN A 146 28.88 17.86 -21.23
C ASN A 146 30.18 17.73 -20.42
N TRP A 147 30.47 16.54 -19.89
CA TRP A 147 31.70 16.31 -19.14
C TRP A 147 32.94 16.48 -20.03
N GLU A 148 32.91 15.89 -21.22
CA GLU A 148 33.98 15.99 -22.20
C GLU A 148 34.15 17.44 -22.70
N ALA A 149 33.05 18.17 -22.93
CA ALA A 149 33.12 19.57 -23.32
C ALA A 149 33.84 20.43 -22.26
N GLU A 150 33.52 20.21 -20.98
CA GLU A 150 34.16 20.92 -19.87
C GLU A 150 35.65 20.57 -19.72
N GLU A 151 36.02 19.29 -19.85
CA GLU A 151 37.44 18.87 -19.83
C GLU A 151 38.23 19.47 -21.00
N ASN A 152 37.59 19.65 -22.15
CA ASN A 152 38.19 20.28 -23.33
C ASN A 152 38.12 21.82 -23.31
N GLY A 153 37.50 22.42 -22.29
CA GLY A 153 37.39 23.89 -22.13
C GLY A 153 36.51 24.58 -23.16
N ILE A 154 35.48 23.89 -23.66
CA ILE A 154 34.53 24.37 -24.68
C ILE A 154 33.28 24.98 -24.05
#